data_AF-A0ABD5WJJ0-F1
#
_entry.id   AF-A0ABD5WJJ0-F1
#
_cell.length_a   1.000
_cell.length_b   1.000
_cell.length_c   1.000
_cell.angle_alpha   90.00
_cell.angle_beta   90.00
_cell.angle_gamma   90.00
#
_symmetry.space_group_name_H-M   'P 1'
#
loop_
_entity.id
_entity.type
_entity.pdbx_description
1 polymer ?
#
loop_
_entity_poly.entity_id
_entity_poly.type
_entity_poly.pdbx_seq_one_letter_code
_entity_poly.pdbx_strand_id
1 'polypeptide(L)'
;MSRTSGSETEASRSDEEDVVLECRDLSVSFEMDRGSSYVVNDVDIDIRRGEILGIVGESGSGKSMFASALLNAVVDPGRTDGSVTYYPREGDPVDVLELDKGPCGASAGRTSRWCSKGR
;
A
#
# COMPACT_ATOMS: atom_id res chain seq x y z
N MET A 1 1.15 19.78 -51.14
CA MET A 1 0.65 20.88 -50.29
C MET A 1 -0.65 20.36 -49.68
N SER A 2 -0.84 20.10 -48.39
CA SER A 2 -0.09 20.41 -47.18
C SER A 2 -0.63 19.54 -46.04
N ARG A 3 0.29 19.01 -45.22
CA ARG A 3 0.23 18.90 -43.75
C ARG A 3 -0.91 18.10 -43.09
N THR A 4 -0.56 16.86 -42.74
CA THR A 4 -0.57 16.28 -41.39
C THR A 4 -1.43 16.94 -40.31
N SER A 5 -2.33 16.16 -39.70
CA SER A 5 -2.72 16.28 -38.29
C SER A 5 -2.57 14.91 -37.62
N GLY A 6 -1.37 14.67 -37.11
CA GLY A 6 -1.12 13.66 -36.09
C GLY A 6 -0.97 14.34 -34.74
N SER A 7 -1.13 13.51 -33.70
CA SER A 7 -0.76 13.66 -32.28
C SER A 7 -1.53 14.67 -31.43
N GLU A 8 -2.29 14.15 -30.46
CA GLU A 8 -2.51 14.70 -29.10
C GLU A 8 -3.27 13.67 -28.22
N THR A 9 -2.73 12.45 -27.99
CA THR A 9 -3.27 11.52 -26.95
C THR A 9 -2.22 10.55 -26.35
N GLU A 10 -0.92 10.76 -26.57
CA GLU A 10 0.13 9.80 -26.16
C GLU A 10 0.87 10.18 -24.86
N ALA A 11 0.51 11.29 -24.20
CA ALA A 11 1.25 11.80 -23.05
C ALA A 11 0.75 11.32 -21.67
N SER A 12 -0.45 10.71 -21.56
CA SER A 12 -1.02 10.37 -20.24
C SER A 12 -0.92 8.89 -19.84
N ARG A 13 -0.58 7.97 -20.76
CA ARG A 13 -0.44 6.54 -20.42
C ARG A 13 0.88 6.21 -19.73
N SER A 14 1.95 6.94 -20.05
CA SER A 14 3.28 6.69 -19.52
C SER A 14 3.42 6.99 -18.01
N ASP A 15 2.59 7.89 -17.48
CA ASP A 15 2.63 8.25 -16.06
C ASP A 15 1.89 7.25 -15.16
N GLU A 16 0.85 6.60 -15.66
CA GLU A 16 0.12 5.51 -14.98
C GLU A 16 0.87 4.17 -15.11
N GLU A 17 1.50 3.90 -16.26
CA GLU A 17 2.20 2.63 -16.51
C GLU A 17 3.40 2.39 -15.59
N ASP A 18 3.95 3.44 -14.96
CA ASP A 18 5.05 3.31 -14.01
C ASP A 18 4.67 3.49 -12.53
N VAL A 19 3.37 3.58 -12.23
CA VAL A 19 2.89 3.46 -10.85
C VAL A 19 3.19 2.05 -10.36
N VAL A 20 3.74 1.94 -9.15
CA VAL A 20 3.97 0.66 -8.46
C VAL A 20 2.97 0.42 -7.35
N LEU A 21 2.52 1.49 -6.67
CA LEU A 21 1.55 1.41 -5.59
C LEU A 21 0.59 2.59 -5.71
N GLU A 22 -0.70 2.30 -5.79
CA GLU A 22 -1.78 3.28 -5.77
C GLU A 22 -2.59 3.08 -4.49
N CYS A 23 -2.90 4.17 -3.79
CA CYS A 23 -3.82 4.20 -2.66
C CYS A 23 -4.95 5.18 -2.98
N ARG A 24 -6.18 4.75 -2.74
CA ARG A 24 -7.38 5.57 -2.93
C ARG A 24 -8.27 5.50 -1.70
N ASP A 25 -8.70 6.67 -1.23
CA ASP A 25 -9.57 6.84 -0.05
C ASP A 25 -9.07 6.04 1.18
N LEU A 26 -7.74 5.92 1.34
CA LEU A 26 -7.16 5.06 2.38
C LEU A 26 -7.40 5.66 3.76
N SER A 27 -8.15 4.94 4.58
CA SER A 27 -8.52 5.35 5.93
C SER A 27 -8.22 4.24 6.95
N VAL A 28 -7.75 4.64 8.13
CA VAL A 28 -7.51 3.73 9.26
C VAL A 28 -8.23 4.26 10.48
N SER A 29 -9.15 3.46 11.01
CA SER A 29 -9.99 3.83 12.15
C SER A 29 -9.92 2.79 13.27
N PHE A 30 -10.17 3.24 14.50
CA PHE A 30 -10.29 2.39 15.68
C PHE A 30 -11.65 2.62 16.32
N GLU A 31 -12.40 1.54 16.52
CA GLU A 31 -13.62 1.59 17.32
C GLU A 31 -13.28 1.69 18.81
N MET A 32 -13.90 2.65 19.49
CA MET A 32 -13.75 2.85 20.93
C MET A 32 -15.13 3.01 21.55
N ASP A 33 -15.21 2.87 22.87
CA ASP A 33 -16.46 3.01 23.64
C ASP A 33 -17.20 4.35 23.41
N ARG A 34 -16.45 5.39 22.99
CA ARG A 34 -16.97 6.74 22.72
C ARG A 34 -17.13 7.08 21.24
N GLY A 35 -16.99 6.09 20.34
CA GLY A 35 -17.07 6.26 18.89
C GLY A 35 -15.78 5.86 18.16
N SER A 36 -15.76 6.04 16.84
CA SER A 36 -14.61 5.75 16.00
C SER A 36 -13.61 6.91 15.98
N SER A 37 -12.31 6.61 16.07
CA SER A 37 -11.24 7.59 15.84
C SER A 37 -10.42 7.23 14.62
N TYR A 38 -10.28 8.19 13.70
CA TYR A 38 -9.42 8.06 12.54
C TYR A 38 -7.98 8.43 12.89
N VAL A 39 -7.04 7.57 12.50
CA VAL A 39 -5.58 7.78 12.62
C VAL A 39 -4.98 8.12 11.26
N VAL A 40 -5.60 7.61 10.19
CA VAL A 40 -5.37 8.00 8.81
C VAL A 40 -6.75 8.29 8.23
N ASN A 41 -6.89 9.41 7.51
CA ASN A 41 -8.18 9.85 6.99
C ASN A 41 -8.04 10.29 5.53
N ASP A 42 -8.69 9.56 4.64
CA ASP A 42 -8.88 9.87 3.22
C ASP A 42 -7.57 10.23 2.50
N VAL A 43 -6.63 9.28 2.48
CA VAL A 43 -5.33 9.47 1.81
C VAL A 43 -5.32 8.88 0.42
N ASP A 44 -5.08 9.74 -0.56
CA ASP A 44 -4.78 9.37 -1.95
C ASP A 44 -3.29 9.57 -2.22
N ILE A 45 -2.61 8.52 -2.68
CA ILE A 45 -1.20 8.60 -3.06
C ILE A 45 -0.85 7.61 -4.15
N ASP A 46 0.00 8.06 -5.08
CA ASP A 46 0.60 7.24 -6.11
C ASP A 46 2.11 7.23 -5.90
N ILE A 47 2.70 6.04 -5.87
CA ILE A 47 4.14 5.85 -5.80
C ILE A 47 4.59 5.28 -7.13
N ARG A 48 5.52 5.96 -7.79
CA ARG A 48 6.12 5.49 -9.05
C ARG A 48 7.35 4.64 -8.82
N ARG A 49 7.73 3.81 -9.79
CA ARG A 49 8.95 3.00 -9.69
C ARG A 49 10.18 3.91 -9.59
N GLY A 50 11.03 3.63 -8.61
CA GLY A 50 12.23 4.43 -8.34
C GLY A 50 11.96 5.70 -7.54
N GLU A 51 10.71 6.00 -7.21
CA GLU A 51 10.36 7.09 -6.29
C GLU A 51 10.62 6.68 -4.84
N ILE A 52 10.97 7.67 -4.00
CA ILE A 52 11.14 7.49 -2.56
C ILE A 52 10.05 8.29 -1.85
N LEU A 53 9.11 7.58 -1.23
CA LEU A 53 8.12 8.19 -0.34
C LEU A 53 8.72 8.39 1.07
N GLY A 54 8.84 9.65 1.48
CA GLY A 54 9.22 10.02 2.85
C GLY A 54 8.03 10.49 3.66
N ILE A 55 7.74 9.82 4.79
CA ILE A 55 6.66 10.21 5.70
C ILE A 55 7.26 10.88 6.94
N VAL A 56 6.90 12.15 7.18
CA VAL A 56 7.43 12.96 8.29
C VAL A 56 6.32 13.54 9.14
N GLY A 57 6.56 13.72 10.45
CA GLY A 57 5.57 14.26 11.39
C GLY A 57 5.88 13.91 12.85
N GLU A 58 5.17 14.54 13.77
CA GLU A 58 5.33 14.36 15.22
C GLU A 58 5.07 12.93 15.70
N SER A 59 5.63 12.53 16.84
CA SER A 59 5.33 11.22 17.44
C SER A 59 3.82 11.08 17.66
N GLY A 60 3.22 9.96 17.25
CA GLY A 60 1.78 9.71 17.39
C GLY A 60 0.91 10.22 16.23
N SER A 61 1.46 10.89 15.22
CA SER A 61 0.68 11.39 14.07
C SER A 61 0.18 10.32 13.08
N GLY A 62 0.22 9.03 13.43
CA GLY A 62 -0.28 7.96 12.56
C GLY A 62 0.67 7.42 11.48
N LYS A 63 1.92 7.91 11.37
CA LYS A 63 2.88 7.48 10.32
C LYS A 63 3.10 5.97 10.22
N SER A 64 3.34 5.32 11.37
CA SER A 64 3.52 3.87 11.41
C SER A 64 2.23 3.13 11.08
N MET A 65 1.07 3.67 11.47
CA MET A 65 -0.22 3.09 11.11
C MET A 65 -0.50 3.21 9.61
N PHE A 66 -0.17 4.34 8.99
CA PHE A 66 -0.23 4.49 7.54
C PHE A 66 0.67 3.46 6.84
N ALA A 67 1.93 3.33 7.26
CA ALA A 67 2.83 2.32 6.71
C ALA A 67 2.32 0.89 6.89
N SER A 68 1.69 0.57 8.03
CA SER A 68 1.04 -0.72 8.26
C SER A 68 -0.18 -0.92 7.35
N ALA A 69 -0.98 0.11 7.09
CA ALA A 69 -2.15 0.04 6.22
C ALA A 69 -1.77 -0.29 4.77
N LEU A 70 -0.71 0.34 4.25
CA LEU A 70 -0.17 0.05 2.91
C LEU A 70 0.19 -1.44 2.70
N LEU A 71 0.52 -2.14 3.78
CA LEU A 71 0.97 -3.54 3.74
C LEU A 71 -0.11 -4.52 4.20
N ASN A 72 -1.35 -4.05 4.37
CA ASN A 72 -2.43 -4.81 5.01
C ASN A 72 -2.01 -5.43 6.36
N ALA A 73 -1.25 -4.68 7.17
CA ALA A 73 -0.66 -5.13 8.43
C ALA A 73 -1.27 -4.46 9.67
N VAL A 74 -2.37 -3.71 9.50
CA VAL A 74 -3.15 -3.19 10.63
C VAL A 74 -3.75 -4.37 11.41
N VAL A 75 -3.60 -4.32 12.72
CA VAL A 75 -4.08 -5.35 13.67
C VAL A 75 -5.35 -4.87 14.37
N ASP A 76 -6.19 -5.81 14.79
CA ASP A 76 -7.35 -5.53 15.62
C ASP A 76 -7.00 -4.70 16.87
N PRO A 77 -7.84 -3.72 17.27
CA PRO A 77 -9.15 -3.39 16.72
C PRO A 77 -9.12 -2.36 15.56
N GLY A 78 -7.97 -2.19 14.90
CA GLY A 78 -7.85 -1.25 13.78
C GLY A 78 -8.52 -1.78 12.52
N ARG A 79 -9.31 -0.94 11.86
CA ARG A 79 -10.00 -1.21 10.60
C ARG A 79 -9.42 -0.33 9.50
N THR A 80 -9.10 -0.93 8.37
CA THR A 80 -8.66 -0.25 7.15
C THR A 80 -9.82 -0.21 6.15
N ASP A 81 -10.07 0.96 5.56
CA ASP A 81 -11.02 1.19 4.49
C ASP A 81 -10.30 1.84 3.29
N GLY A 82 -10.89 1.76 2.10
CA GLY A 82 -10.29 2.22 0.84
C GLY A 82 -9.68 1.07 0.02
N SER A 83 -8.74 1.40 -0.87
CA SER A 83 -8.00 0.41 -1.66
C SER A 83 -6.50 0.70 -1.69
N VAL A 84 -5.72 -0.38 -1.79
CA VAL A 84 -4.27 -0.31 -2.02
C VAL A 84 -3.92 -1.28 -3.14
N THR A 85 -3.67 -0.76 -4.33
CA THR A 85 -3.37 -1.56 -5.52
C THR A 85 -1.87 -1.56 -5.81
N TYR A 86 -1.29 -2.75 -5.86
CA TYR A 86 0.08 -2.97 -6.29
C TYR A 86 0.12 -3.37 -7.76
N TYR A 87 0.97 -2.69 -8.53
CA TYR A 87 1.18 -2.93 -9.96
C TYR A 87 2.55 -3.61 -10.17
N PRO A 88 2.60 -4.94 -10.30
CA PRO A 88 3.86 -5.63 -10.58
C PRO A 88 4.38 -5.28 -11.98
N ARG A 89 5.67 -5.55 -12.25
CA ARG A 89 6.22 -5.42 -13.60
C ARG A 89 5.69 -6.49 -14.56
N GLU A 90 5.32 -7.64 -14.02
CA GLU A 90 4.79 -8.79 -14.74
C GLU A 90 3.64 -9.38 -13.92
N GLY A 91 2.53 -9.69 -14.58
CA GLY A 91 1.30 -10.16 -13.93
C GLY A 91 0.23 -9.08 -13.80
N ASP A 92 -0.90 -9.47 -13.21
CA ASP A 92 -2.05 -8.58 -13.04
C ASP A 92 -1.90 -7.71 -11.77
N PRO A 93 -2.51 -6.52 -11.73
CA PRO A 93 -2.60 -5.71 -10.52
C PRO A 93 -3.26 -6.47 -9.36
N VAL A 94 -2.80 -6.20 -8.15
CA VAL A 94 -3.26 -6.89 -6.94
C VAL A 94 -3.75 -5.88 -5.92
N ASP A 95 -4.99 -6.03 -5.44
CA ASP A 95 -5.44 -5.31 -4.26
C ASP A 95 -4.83 -5.97 -3.00
N VAL A 96 -3.97 -5.23 -2.32
CA VAL A 96 -3.23 -5.69 -1.14
C VAL A 96 -4.17 -5.95 0.04
N LEU A 97 -5.28 -5.23 0.13
CA LEU A 97 -6.24 -5.36 1.24
C LEU A 97 -7.10 -6.62 1.12
N GLU A 98 -7.36 -7.08 -0.11
CA GLU A 98 -8.10 -8.32 -0.38
C GLU A 98 -7.25 -9.59 -0.25
N LEU A 99 -5.93 -9.45 -0.16
CA LEU A 99 -5.05 -10.59 0.09
C LEU A 99 -5.34 -11.19 1.46
N ASP A 100 -5.60 -12.50 1.48
CA ASP A 100 -5.70 -13.27 2.71
C ASP A 100 -4.43 -13.07 3.52
N LYS A 101 -4.59 -12.69 4.80
CA LYS A 101 -3.49 -12.65 5.77
C LYS A 101 -3.10 -14.08 6.12
N GLY A 102 -2.50 -14.78 5.16
CA GLY A 102 -1.87 -16.07 5.41
C GLY A 102 -0.91 -15.93 6.59
N PRO A 103 -0.75 -16.97 7.43
CA PRO A 103 0.16 -16.89 8.56
C PRO A 103 1.53 -16.42 8.05
N CYS A 104 1.99 -15.27 8.57
CA CYS A 104 3.32 -14.75 8.30
C CYS A 104 4.36 -15.71 8.90
N GLY A 105 4.66 -16.78 8.17
CA GLY A 105 5.49 -17.87 8.67
C GLY A 105 5.15 -19.25 8.09
N ALA A 106 5.15 -19.41 6.77
CA ALA A 106 5.40 -20.71 6.16
C ALA A 106 5.87 -20.53 4.71
N SER A 107 7.12 -20.12 4.53
CA SER A 107 7.87 -20.60 3.37
C SER A 107 7.90 -22.13 3.49
N ALA A 108 7.02 -22.81 2.78
CA ALA A 108 7.11 -24.24 2.56
C ALA A 108 8.49 -24.53 1.94
N GLY A 109 9.38 -25.13 2.73
CA GLY A 109 10.68 -25.62 2.28
C GLY A 109 11.89 -24.89 2.89
N ARG A 110 12.52 -25.54 3.88
CA ARG A 110 13.79 -25.23 4.56
C ARG A 110 13.73 -24.25 5.73
N THR A 111 13.08 -24.66 6.81
CA THR A 111 13.40 -24.17 8.16
C THR A 111 13.93 -25.33 9.01
N SER A 112 15.24 -25.54 9.02
CA SER A 112 15.89 -26.39 10.02
C SER A 112 17.25 -25.82 10.43
N ARG A 113 17.31 -24.53 10.78
CA ARG A 113 18.43 -24.01 11.57
C ARG A 113 18.25 -22.60 12.14
N TRP A 114 17.12 -22.26 12.76
CA TRP A 114 17.03 -20.95 13.41
C TRP A 114 16.17 -21.00 14.68
N CYS A 115 16.51 -21.90 15.62
CA CYS A 115 16.19 -21.71 17.04
C CYS A 115 16.89 -22.75 17.93
N SER A 116 18.14 -22.48 18.35
CA SER A 116 18.67 -22.95 19.65
C SER A 116 20.06 -22.35 19.93
N LYS A 117 20.07 -21.13 20.47
CA LYS A 117 21.16 -20.68 21.36
C LYS A 117 20.53 -19.75 22.39
N GLY A 118 20.50 -20.18 23.65
CA GLY A 118 20.22 -19.28 24.77
C GLY A 118 19.36 -19.85 25.90
N ARG A 119 19.75 -20.98 26.50
CA ARG A 119 20.26 -21.13 27.87
C ARG A 119 20.16 -22.56 28.35
#